data_AF-A0A1M5XD90-F1
#
_entry.id   AF-A0A1M5XD90-F1
#
_cell.length_a   1.000
_cell.length_b   1.000
_cell.length_c   1.000
_cell.angle_alpha   90.00
_cell.angle_beta   90.00
_cell.angle_gamma   90.00
#
_symmetry.space_group_name_H-M   'P 1'
#
loop_
_entity.id
_entity.type
_entity.pdbx_description
1 polymer ?
#
loop_
_entity_poly.entity_id
_entity_poly.type
_entity_poly.pdbx_seq_one_letter_code
_entity_poly.pdbx_strand_id
1 'polypeptide(L)' 'MNGPTRNELWFRFVFSLFGLALLVVAVVVRGIANAPALVEVVGIAGLFFGGTAVWSAMKLWRNRD' A
#
# COMPACT_ATOMS: atom_id res chain seq x y z
N MET A 1 19.39 -18.15 -1.30
CA MET A 1 18.56 -17.02 -0.83
C MET A 1 17.44 -16.82 -1.84
N ASN A 2 16.23 -17.31 -1.56
CA ASN A 2 15.10 -17.21 -2.48
C ASN A 2 14.48 -15.80 -2.35
N GLY A 3 14.83 -14.90 -3.26
CA GLY A 3 14.14 -13.62 -3.38
C GLY A 3 12.70 -13.83 -3.90
N PRO A 4 11.77 -12.92 -3.60
CA PRO A 4 10.41 -12.99 -4.11
C PRO A 4 10.40 -12.99 -5.64
N THR A 5 9.55 -13.81 -6.22
CA THR A 5 9.43 -13.92 -7.68
C THR A 5 8.81 -12.65 -8.27
N ARG A 6 9.02 -12.41 -9.57
CA ARG A 6 8.46 -11.23 -10.26
C ARG A 6 6.93 -11.15 -10.17
N ASN A 7 6.27 -12.31 -10.17
CA ASN A 7 4.81 -12.41 -10.05
C ASN A 7 4.33 -12.06 -8.64
N GLU A 8 5.02 -12.51 -7.60
CA GLU A 8 4.72 -12.15 -6.21
C GLU A 8 4.90 -10.64 -5.96
N LEU A 9 5.93 -10.04 -6.57
CA LEU A 9 6.16 -8.60 -6.53
C LEU A 9 5.01 -7.81 -7.17
N TRP A 10 4.56 -8.23 -8.35
CA TRP A 10 3.40 -7.63 -9.01
C TRP A 10 2.12 -7.78 -8.19
N PHE A 11 1.88 -8.97 -7.62
CA PHE A 11 0.74 -9.20 -6.75
C PHE A 11 0.75 -8.26 -5.55
N ARG A 12 1.89 -8.17 -4.82
CA ARG A 12 2.04 -7.29 -3.66
C ARG A 12 1.87 -5.82 -4.02
N PHE A 13 2.34 -5.42 -5.20
CA PHE A 13 2.19 -4.07 -5.71
C PHE A 13 0.71 -3.73 -5.99
N VAL A 14 0.03 -4.54 -6.80
CA VAL A 14 -1.39 -4.32 -7.17
C VAL A 14 -2.28 -4.40 -5.93
N PHE A 15 -2.05 -5.37 -5.05
CA PHE A 15 -2.79 -5.51 -3.80
C PHE A 15 -2.61 -4.28 -2.90
N SER A 16 -1.39 -3.74 -2.80
CA SER A 16 -1.15 -2.52 -2.02
C SER A 16 -1.80 -1.29 -2.63
N LEU A 17 -1.80 -1.17 -3.97
CA LEU A 17 -2.53 -0.10 -4.65
C LEU A 17 -4.04 -0.18 -4.39
N PHE A 18 -4.60 -1.39 -4.42
CA PHE A 18 -6.02 -1.60 -4.11
C PHE A 18 -6.32 -1.23 -2.64
N GLY A 19 -5.47 -1.64 -1.70
CA GLY A 19 -5.57 -1.26 -0.29
C GLY A 19 -5.51 0.26 -0.07
N LEU A 20 -4.61 0.97 -0.76
CA LEU A 20 -4.55 2.43 -0.73
C LEU A 20 -5.79 3.09 -1.32
N ALA A 21 -6.30 2.57 -2.44
CA ALA A 21 -7.51 3.10 -3.06
C ALA A 21 -8.72 2.98 -2.12
N LEU A 22 -8.89 1.81 -1.48
CA LEU A 22 -9.92 1.61 -0.47
C LEU A 22 -9.73 2.51 0.75
N LEU A 23 -8.49 2.76 1.16
CA LEU A 23 -8.17 3.68 2.26
C LEU A 23 -8.61 5.11 1.93
N VAL A 24 -8.30 5.58 0.73
CA VAL A 24 -8.72 6.91 0.25
C VAL A 24 -10.25 7.00 0.21
N VAL A 25 -10.93 5.99 -0.35
CA VAL A 25 -12.40 5.94 -0.36
C VAL A 25 -12.96 5.99 1.06
N ALA A 26 -12.40 5.21 1.99
CA ALA A 26 -12.84 5.19 3.39
C ALA A 26 -12.69 6.58 4.05
N VAL A 27 -11.57 7.25 3.80
CA VAL A 27 -11.31 8.62 4.29
C VAL A 27 -12.29 9.63 3.70
N VAL A 28 -12.55 9.57 2.39
CA VAL A 28 -13.47 10.47 1.70
C VAL A 28 -14.91 10.27 2.16
N VAL A 29 -15.36 9.01 2.33
CA VAL A 29 -16.74 8.68 2.70
C VAL A 29 -17.01 8.94 4.19
N ARG A 30 -16.08 8.57 5.09
CA ARG A 30 -16.29 8.70 6.54
C ARG A 30 -15.84 10.04 7.11
N GLY A 31 -14.95 10.75 6.42
CA GLY A 31 -14.27 11.93 6.95
C GLY A 31 -13.28 11.59 8.07
N ILE A 32 -12.25 12.42 8.23
CA ILE A 32 -11.24 12.27 9.31
C ILE A 32 -11.65 13.06 10.58
N ALA A 33 -12.62 13.95 10.47
CA ALA A 33 -12.76 15.12 11.34
C ALA A 33 -13.09 14.86 12.82
N ASN A 34 -13.48 13.64 13.24
CA ASN A 34 -13.93 13.40 14.62
C ASN A 34 -13.46 12.07 15.24
N ALA A 35 -12.48 11.38 14.64
CA ALA A 35 -12.08 10.05 15.10
C ALA A 35 -10.55 9.90 15.14
N PRO A 36 -9.89 10.13 16.28
CA PRO A 36 -8.44 9.93 16.43
C PRO A 36 -8.02 8.50 16.05
N ALA A 37 -8.84 7.49 16.36
CA ALA A 37 -8.62 6.11 15.93
C ALA A 37 -8.59 5.95 14.38
N LEU A 38 -9.34 6.77 13.65
CA LEU A 38 -9.33 6.77 12.17
C LEU A 38 -8.02 7.35 11.63
N VAL A 39 -7.45 8.35 12.30
CA VAL A 39 -6.13 8.91 11.95
C VAL A 39 -5.04 7.85 12.12
N GLU A 40 -5.05 7.11 13.23
CA GLU A 40 -4.08 6.04 13.47
C GLU A 40 -4.22 4.91 12.45
N VAL A 41 -5.44 4.45 12.19
CA VAL A 41 -5.71 3.40 11.21
C VAL A 41 -5.29 3.85 9.80
N VAL A 42 -5.62 5.07 9.40
CA VAL A 42 -5.23 5.62 8.10
C VAL A 42 -3.72 5.83 8.00
N GLY A 43 -3.08 6.29 9.07
CA GLY A 43 -1.64 6.44 9.14
C GLY A 43 -0.92 5.10 8.99
N ILE A 44 -1.28 4.10 9.79
CA ILE A 44 -0.67 2.77 9.77
C ILE A 44 -0.95 2.06 8.43
N ALA A 45 -2.21 2.06 7.98
CA ALA A 45 -2.58 1.44 6.70
C ALA A 45 -1.90 2.15 5.53
N GLY A 46 -1.85 3.48 5.53
CA GLY A 46 -1.18 4.28 4.51
C GLY A 46 0.32 3.99 4.46
N LEU A 47 0.99 3.92 5.61
CA LEU A 47 2.41 3.55 5.69
C LEU A 47 2.65 2.11 5.25
N PHE A 48 1.79 1.17 5.65
CA PHE A 48 1.94 -0.25 5.33
C PHE A 48 1.74 -0.51 3.83
N PHE A 49 0.60 -0.08 3.28
CA PHE A 49 0.30 -0.27 1.86
C PHE A 49 1.17 0.63 0.99
N GLY A 50 1.39 1.89 1.38
CA GLY A 50 2.28 2.81 0.69
C GLY A 50 3.71 2.32 0.63
N GLY A 51 4.27 1.94 1.79
CA GLY A 51 5.62 1.38 1.86
C GLY A 51 5.76 0.09 1.05
N THR A 52 4.77 -0.80 1.12
CA THR A 52 4.79 -2.05 0.34
C THR A 52 4.66 -1.81 -1.16
N ALA A 53 3.84 -0.85 -1.59
CA ALA A 53 3.72 -0.45 -2.98
C ALA A 53 5.03 0.13 -3.51
N VAL A 54 5.62 1.09 -2.80
CA VAL A 54 6.89 1.72 -3.19
C VAL A 54 8.02 0.69 -3.23
N TRP A 55 8.13 -0.18 -2.23
CA TRP A 55 9.14 -1.23 -2.20
C TRP A 55 8.99 -2.22 -3.36
N SER A 56 7.74 -2.63 -3.64
CA SER A 56 7.47 -3.55 -4.74
C SER A 56 7.76 -2.90 -6.10
N ALA A 57 7.42 -1.62 -6.28
CA ALA A 57 7.73 -0.86 -7.49
C ALA A 57 9.24 -0.69 -7.71
N MET A 58 10.00 -0.30 -6.67
CA MET A 58 11.46 -0.17 -6.76
C MET A 58 12.12 -1.49 -7.17
N LYS A 59 11.68 -2.61 -6.59
CA LYS A 59 12.26 -3.92 -6.85
C LYS A 59 11.84 -4.47 -8.22
N LEU A 60 10.64 -4.13 -8.68
CA LEU A 60 10.18 -4.45 -10.03
C LEU A 60 10.95 -3.65 -11.10
N TRP A 61 11.25 -2.38 -10.83
CA TRP A 61 12.08 -1.54 -11.70
C TRP A 61 13.51 -2.09 -11.76
N ARG A 62 14.12 -2.40 -10.62
CA ARG A 62 15.49 -2.92 -10.56
C ARG A 62 15.68 -4.31 -11.18
N ASN A 63 14.60 -5.07 -11.39
CA ASN A 63 14.60 -6.37 -12.08
C ASN A 63 14.13 -6.27 -13.55
N ARG A 64 13.88 -5.06 -14.07
CA ARG A 64 13.56 -4.80 -15.48
C ARG A 64 14.80 -4.47 -16.31
N ASP A 65 15.88 -4.02 -15.68
CA ASP A 65 17.21 -3.78 -16.24
C ASP A 65 18.11 -4.99 -16.00
#